data_AF-A0A3P7RDF8-F1
#
_entry.id   AF-A0A3P7RDF8-F1
#
_cell.length_a   1.000
_cell.length_b   1.000
_cell.length_c   1.000
_cell.angle_alpha   90.00
_cell.angle_beta   90.00
_cell.angle_gamma   90.00
#
_symmetry.space_group_name_H-M   'P 1'
#
loop_
_entity.id
_entity.type
_entity.pdbx_description
1 polymer ?
#
loop_
_entity_poly.entity_id
_entity_poly.type
_entity_poly.pdbx_seq_one_letter_code
_entity_poly.pdbx_strand_id
1 'polypeptide(L)'
;MCHVTVEVDDTNLIQLIKSYGVFPLREFSYGPDDDGGRLCRPYIIVSKGVPLVTQDMLDDLSANVLGWEDFLAKGVIEYVDSNELNDCLVAMDESEVSPATTHMEIDPATILGVVAGLIPYPDHNQSPRNTYQCAMGKQAMGTIALNQQIRFDTLQLQMIYPQRPLVKSRTIEMLHFDQLPAGQNAIVAIMSFSGYDVEDALIVNKASLDRGFARACVYRRAGAHLKMHESGVYDRLMGPVIDRGKFNLFACVFNSTHHN
;
A
#
# COMPACT_ATOMS: atom_id res chain seq x y z
N MET A 1 -21.47 -3.38 -20.01
CA MET A 1 -22.37 -4.13 -19.11
C MET A 1 -22.55 -3.31 -17.86
N CYS A 2 -23.78 -3.25 -17.36
CA CYS A 2 -24.32 -2.21 -16.49
C CYS A 2 -23.58 -2.00 -15.17
N HIS A 3 -23.50 -0.73 -14.77
CA HIS A 3 -23.29 -0.31 -13.40
C HIS A 3 -24.30 -1.01 -12.47
N VAL A 4 -23.79 -1.68 -11.45
CA VAL A 4 -24.49 -1.91 -10.19
C VAL A 4 -23.53 -1.41 -9.11
N THR A 5 -23.68 -0.14 -8.71
CA THR A 5 -23.15 0.34 -7.45
C THR A 5 -24.03 -0.27 -6.36
N VAL A 6 -23.59 -1.36 -5.75
CA VAL A 6 -24.15 -1.79 -4.48
C VAL A 6 -23.50 -0.90 -3.41
N GLU A 7 -24.17 0.21 -3.09
CA GLU A 7 -23.96 0.85 -1.79
C GLU A 7 -24.53 -0.12 -0.75
N VAL A 8 -23.66 -0.97 -0.19
CA VAL A 8 -23.96 -1.69 1.04
C VAL A 8 -23.68 -0.72 2.18
N ASP A 9 -24.69 -0.48 3.01
CA ASP A 9 -24.76 0.44 4.16
C ASP A 9 -23.76 0.12 5.31
N ASP A 10 -22.57 -0.45 5.04
CA ASP A 10 -21.58 -0.84 6.07
C ASP A 10 -20.68 0.32 6.54
N THR A 11 -21.14 1.55 6.39
CA THR A 11 -20.27 2.74 6.52
C THR A 11 -19.70 2.88 7.94
N ASN A 12 -20.41 2.35 8.95
CA ASN A 12 -20.03 2.39 10.37
C ASN A 12 -19.01 1.30 10.73
N LEU A 13 -19.15 0.07 10.23
CA LEU A 13 -18.18 -1.02 10.39
C LEU A 13 -16.85 -0.71 9.69
N ILE A 14 -16.88 0.11 8.65
CA ILE A 14 -15.68 0.57 7.93
C ILE A 14 -14.92 1.66 8.69
N GLN A 15 -15.59 2.51 9.47
CA GLN A 15 -14.91 3.46 10.37
C GLN A 15 -14.12 2.71 11.46
N LEU A 16 -14.64 1.55 11.90
CA LEU A 16 -13.95 0.63 12.81
C LEU A 16 -12.59 0.18 12.25
N ILE A 17 -12.53 -0.15 10.95
CA ILE A 17 -11.33 -0.63 10.27
C ILE A 17 -10.40 0.53 9.85
N LYS A 18 -10.97 1.69 9.46
CA LYS A 18 -10.21 2.90 9.09
C LYS A 18 -9.45 3.51 10.28
N SER A 19 -9.93 3.33 11.51
CA SER A 19 -9.31 3.93 12.70
C SER A 19 -8.07 3.18 13.22
N TYR A 20 -7.91 1.90 12.87
CA TYR A 20 -6.83 1.07 13.42
C TYR A 20 -6.10 0.27 12.33
N GLY A 21 -5.20 0.97 11.63
CA GLY A 21 -4.21 0.34 10.75
C GLY A 21 -3.21 -0.49 11.54
N VAL A 22 -3.07 -1.77 11.16
CA VAL A 22 -1.97 -2.70 11.48
C VAL A 22 -1.50 -2.63 12.93
N PHE A 23 -2.15 -3.40 13.81
CA PHE A 23 -1.70 -3.53 15.19
C PHE A 23 -0.33 -4.24 15.27
N PRO A 24 0.65 -3.67 15.98
CA PRO A 24 1.68 -4.47 16.61
C PRO A 24 1.03 -5.26 17.75
N LEU A 25 1.15 -6.58 17.72
CA LEU A 25 0.78 -7.48 18.83
C LEU A 25 1.61 -7.10 20.06
N ARG A 26 1.09 -6.21 20.91
CA ARG A 26 1.55 -6.06 22.28
C ARG A 26 0.66 -6.90 23.17
N GLU A 27 1.23 -8.01 23.63
CA GLU A 27 0.88 -8.80 24.81
C GLU A 27 -0.63 -8.89 25.09
N PHE A 28 -1.32 -9.75 24.34
CA PHE A 28 -2.60 -10.32 24.77
C PHE A 28 -2.34 -11.74 25.24
N SER A 29 -2.26 -11.93 26.56
CA SER A 29 -2.05 -13.21 27.21
C SER A 29 -3.37 -13.74 27.76
N TYR A 30 -3.96 -14.77 27.13
CA TYR A 30 -4.99 -15.60 27.76
C TYR A 30 -4.99 -17.02 27.13
N GLY A 31 -4.23 -17.93 27.73
CA GLY A 31 -4.21 -19.35 27.37
C GLY A 31 -3.01 -20.08 28.00
N PRO A 32 -3.06 -21.40 28.20
CA PRO A 32 -1.94 -22.18 28.75
C PRO A 32 -0.70 -22.25 27.83
N ASP A 33 -0.80 -21.72 26.60
CA ASP A 33 0.26 -21.71 25.59
C ASP A 33 0.66 -20.25 25.22
N ASP A 34 1.08 -19.47 26.21
CA ASP A 34 1.33 -18.03 26.10
C ASP A 34 2.70 -17.69 25.45
N ASP A 35 2.83 -18.02 24.17
CA ASP A 35 4.01 -17.66 23.36
C ASP A 35 3.71 -16.40 22.52
N GLY A 36 4.47 -15.34 22.76
CA GLY A 36 4.40 -14.12 21.94
C GLY A 36 4.75 -14.39 20.47
N GLY A 37 3.96 -13.82 19.55
CA GLY A 37 4.20 -13.91 18.09
C GLY A 37 3.14 -14.69 17.30
N ARG A 38 2.05 -15.12 17.94
CA ARG A 38 0.91 -15.76 17.24
C ARG A 38 0.22 -14.76 16.31
N LEU A 39 -0.11 -15.23 15.11
CA LEU A 39 -0.93 -14.48 14.17
C LEU A 39 -2.40 -14.74 14.52
N CYS A 40 -3.08 -13.71 15.00
CA CYS A 40 -4.50 -13.77 15.30
C CYS A 40 -5.28 -12.86 14.36
N ARG A 41 -6.54 -13.21 14.10
CA ARG A 41 -7.47 -12.40 13.29
C ARG A 41 -8.72 -12.07 14.12
N PRO A 42 -9.22 -10.83 14.06
CA PRO A 42 -10.43 -10.47 14.78
C PRO A 42 -11.68 -10.99 14.08
N TYR A 43 -12.61 -11.55 14.86
CA TYR A 43 -13.92 -12.01 14.43
C TYR A 43 -15.02 -11.44 15.34
N ILE A 44 -16.22 -11.33 14.80
CA ILE A 44 -17.40 -10.95 15.58
C ILE A 44 -17.94 -12.22 16.26
N ILE A 45 -18.18 -12.17 17.57
CA ILE A 45 -18.77 -13.29 18.30
C ILE A 45 -20.27 -13.36 17.98
N VAL A 46 -20.75 -14.57 17.69
CA VAL A 46 -22.16 -14.87 17.45
C VAL A 46 -22.68 -15.73 18.61
N SER A 47 -23.80 -15.32 19.20
CA SER A 47 -24.46 -16.10 20.26
C SER A 47 -25.90 -16.42 19.88
N LYS A 48 -26.26 -17.70 19.90
CA LYS A 48 -27.62 -18.19 19.61
C LYS A 48 -28.16 -17.72 18.25
N GLY A 49 -27.28 -17.62 17.25
CA GLY A 49 -27.63 -17.21 15.89
C GLY A 49 -27.83 -15.70 15.70
N VAL A 50 -27.38 -14.87 16.65
CA VAL A 50 -27.39 -13.41 16.52
C VAL A 50 -25.98 -12.87 16.77
N PRO A 51 -25.43 -12.02 15.89
CA PRO A 51 -24.15 -11.36 16.15
C PRO A 51 -24.28 -10.46 17.38
N LEU A 52 -23.26 -10.45 18.24
CA LEU A 52 -23.26 -9.60 19.44
C LEU A 52 -23.09 -8.11 19.12
N VAL A 53 -22.56 -7.79 17.93
CA VAL A 53 -22.52 -6.42 17.41
C VAL A 53 -23.94 -5.97 17.12
N THR A 54 -24.35 -4.85 17.73
CA THR A 54 -25.65 -4.22 17.50
C THR A 54 -25.48 -2.90 16.74
N GLN A 55 -26.53 -2.48 16.03
CA GLN A 55 -26.51 -1.23 15.28
C GLN A 55 -26.23 -0.01 16.18
N ASP A 56 -26.77 0.01 17.40
CA ASP A 56 -26.52 1.09 18.36
C ASP A 56 -25.02 1.24 18.69
N MET A 57 -24.30 0.11 18.82
CA MET A 57 -22.84 0.14 19.04
C MET A 57 -22.08 0.65 17.82
N LEU A 58 -22.58 0.37 16.62
CA LEU A 58 -21.99 0.89 15.37
C LEU A 58 -22.23 2.40 15.25
N ASP A 59 -23.40 2.88 15.68
CA ASP A 59 -23.72 4.30 15.69
C ASP A 59 -22.86 5.05 16.74
N ASP A 60 -22.70 4.49 17.94
CA ASP A 60 -21.81 5.01 18.99
C ASP A 60 -20.33 5.05 18.54
N LEU A 61 -19.89 4.03 17.80
CA LEU A 61 -18.58 4.02 17.18
C LEU A 61 -18.46 5.15 16.16
N SER A 62 -19.47 5.37 15.33
CA SER A 62 -19.45 6.43 14.32
C SER A 62 -19.39 7.83 14.93
N ALA A 63 -19.98 7.98 16.12
CA ALA A 63 -19.92 9.18 16.94
C ALA A 63 -18.60 9.33 17.73
N ASN A 64 -17.65 8.40 17.58
CA ASN A 64 -16.40 8.30 18.36
C ASN A 64 -16.62 8.23 19.88
N VAL A 65 -17.74 7.62 20.32
CA VAL A 65 -18.02 7.38 21.75
C VAL A 65 -17.37 6.08 22.21
N LEU A 66 -17.38 5.05 21.36
CA LEU A 66 -16.72 3.77 21.61
C LEU A 66 -15.52 3.60 20.67
N GLY A 67 -14.42 3.06 21.20
CA GLY A 67 -13.24 2.67 20.43
C GLY A 67 -13.14 1.16 20.24
N TRP A 68 -12.18 0.70 19.42
CA TRP A 68 -11.96 -0.74 19.16
C TRP A 68 -11.69 -1.55 20.44
N GLU A 69 -10.92 -0.98 21.37
CA GLU A 69 -10.61 -1.62 22.65
C GLU A 69 -11.87 -1.85 23.50
N ASP A 70 -12.90 -1.00 23.38
CA ASP A 70 -14.16 -1.19 24.08
C ASP A 70 -14.94 -2.39 23.52
N PHE A 71 -14.86 -2.66 22.22
CA PHE A 71 -15.48 -3.85 21.61
C PHE A 71 -14.82 -5.14 22.09
N LEU A 72 -13.50 -5.13 22.27
CA LEU A 72 -12.76 -6.25 22.88
C LEU A 72 -13.14 -6.40 24.35
N ALA A 73 -13.14 -5.30 25.13
CA ALA A 73 -13.46 -5.33 26.55
C ALA A 73 -14.90 -5.78 26.83
N LYS A 74 -15.85 -5.44 25.94
CA LYS A 74 -17.24 -5.90 26.00
C LYS A 74 -17.42 -7.36 25.54
N GLY A 75 -16.38 -8.00 24.99
CA GLY A 75 -16.45 -9.36 24.48
C GLY A 75 -17.35 -9.50 23.25
N VAL A 76 -17.37 -8.46 22.40
CA VAL A 76 -18.14 -8.46 21.14
C VAL A 76 -17.28 -8.95 19.97
N ILE A 77 -15.99 -8.60 20.00
CA ILE A 77 -14.97 -9.04 19.06
C ILE A 77 -13.95 -9.90 19.80
N GLU A 78 -13.48 -10.96 19.16
CA GLU A 78 -12.46 -11.86 19.67
C GLU A 78 -11.33 -12.03 18.65
N TYR A 79 -10.09 -12.08 19.14
CA TYR A 79 -8.93 -12.42 18.31
C TYR A 79 -8.72 -13.92 18.37
N VAL A 80 -8.95 -14.60 17.26
CA VAL A 80 -8.85 -16.04 17.16
C VAL A 80 -7.54 -16.42 16.48
N ASP A 81 -6.79 -17.33 17.09
CA ASP A 81 -5.56 -17.88 16.50
C ASP A 81 -5.84 -19.07 15.56
N SER A 82 -4.81 -19.60 14.90
CA SER A 82 -4.99 -20.72 13.97
C SER A 82 -5.42 -22.03 14.63
N ASN A 83 -5.14 -22.22 15.93
CA ASN A 83 -5.51 -23.44 16.65
C ASN A 83 -6.96 -23.38 17.07
N GLU A 84 -7.38 -22.26 17.66
CA GLU A 84 -8.76 -21.97 18.07
C GLU A 84 -9.72 -21.89 16.88
N LEU A 85 -9.25 -21.38 15.74
CA LEU A 85 -10.06 -21.31 14.53
C LEU A 85 -10.52 -22.70 14.05
N ASN A 86 -9.79 -23.78 14.37
CA ASN A 86 -10.20 -25.14 14.01
C ASN A 86 -11.48 -25.59 14.74
N ASP A 87 -11.76 -25.01 15.91
CA ASP A 87 -12.95 -25.30 16.72
C ASP A 87 -14.09 -24.31 16.44
N CYS A 88 -13.89 -23.35 15.53
CA CYS A 88 -14.85 -22.30 15.22
C CYS A 88 -15.63 -22.57 13.94
N LEU A 89 -16.93 -22.24 13.94
CA LEU A 89 -17.76 -22.15 12.75
C LEU A 89 -17.98 -20.68 12.40
N VAL A 90 -17.24 -20.19 11.40
CA VAL A 90 -17.27 -18.79 10.96
C VAL A 90 -18.25 -18.62 9.80
N ALA A 91 -19.23 -17.73 9.95
CA ALA A 91 -20.09 -17.28 8.84
C ALA A 91 -19.43 -16.11 8.09
N MET A 92 -19.56 -16.10 6.76
CA MET A 92 -19.00 -15.03 5.92
C MET A 92 -19.89 -13.78 5.90
N ASP A 93 -21.20 -14.00 5.82
CA ASP A 93 -22.23 -12.95 5.78
C ASP A 93 -23.29 -13.20 6.86
N GLU A 94 -24.00 -12.15 7.27
CA GLU A 94 -25.10 -12.24 8.23
C GLU A 94 -26.20 -13.21 7.79
N SER A 95 -26.40 -13.38 6.47
CA SER A 95 -27.39 -14.30 5.91
C SER A 95 -27.05 -15.78 6.13
N GLU A 96 -25.77 -16.10 6.36
CA GLU A 96 -25.30 -17.48 6.55
C GLU A 96 -25.20 -17.86 8.04
N VAL A 97 -25.65 -16.98 8.93
CA VAL A 97 -25.63 -17.23 10.37
C VAL A 97 -26.64 -18.31 10.72
N SER A 98 -26.13 -19.39 11.30
CA SER A 98 -26.91 -20.50 11.84
C SER A 98 -26.85 -20.51 13.38
N PRO A 99 -27.76 -21.22 14.07
CA PRO A 99 -27.66 -21.37 15.54
C PRO A 99 -26.38 -22.07 16.01
N ALA A 100 -25.67 -22.77 15.12
CA ALA A 100 -24.41 -23.44 15.40
C ALA A 100 -23.18 -22.56 15.09
N THR A 101 -23.37 -21.42 14.40
CA THR A 101 -22.30 -20.48 14.07
C THR A 101 -21.76 -19.85 15.35
N THR A 102 -20.44 -19.89 15.52
CA THR A 102 -19.75 -19.33 16.70
C THR A 102 -19.23 -17.92 16.44
N HIS A 103 -18.77 -17.68 15.22
CA HIS A 103 -18.15 -16.42 14.82
C HIS A 103 -18.64 -15.94 13.46
N MET A 104 -18.45 -14.67 13.17
CA MET A 104 -18.75 -14.05 11.89
C MET A 104 -17.57 -13.21 11.43
N GLU A 105 -17.30 -13.24 10.12
CA GLU A 105 -16.30 -12.39 9.48
C GLU A 105 -16.74 -10.91 9.49
N ILE A 106 -15.78 -9.99 9.64
CA ILE A 106 -16.06 -8.55 9.65
C ILE A 106 -16.29 -8.05 8.22
N ASP A 107 -15.39 -8.40 7.31
CA ASP A 107 -15.49 -8.13 5.88
C ASP A 107 -14.65 -9.19 5.14
N PRO A 108 -15.25 -10.01 4.25
CA PRO A 108 -14.54 -11.01 3.46
C PRO A 108 -13.36 -10.45 2.67
N ALA A 109 -13.39 -9.18 2.27
CA ALA A 109 -12.31 -8.55 1.51
C ALA A 109 -11.00 -8.41 2.31
N THR A 110 -11.06 -8.49 3.64
CA THR A 110 -9.89 -8.40 4.53
C THR A 110 -8.94 -9.60 4.43
N ILE A 111 -9.33 -10.68 3.73
CA ILE A 111 -8.43 -11.79 3.39
C ILE A 111 -7.28 -11.34 2.48
N LEU A 112 -7.48 -10.27 1.70
CA LEU A 112 -6.48 -9.74 0.78
C LEU A 112 -5.52 -8.80 1.51
N GLY A 113 -4.22 -8.97 1.23
CA GLY A 113 -3.21 -8.03 1.71
C GLY A 113 -3.32 -6.65 1.05
N VAL A 114 -2.59 -5.67 1.60
CA VAL A 114 -2.54 -4.27 1.17
C VAL A 114 -2.48 -4.10 -0.36
N VAL A 115 -1.55 -4.79 -1.02
CA VAL A 115 -1.33 -4.64 -2.47
C VAL A 115 -2.42 -5.32 -3.30
N ALA A 116 -2.97 -6.44 -2.81
CA ALA A 116 -4.06 -7.13 -3.47
C ALA A 116 -5.37 -6.35 -3.37
N GLY A 117 -5.59 -5.65 -2.25
CA GLY A 117 -6.75 -4.75 -2.07
C GLY A 117 -6.75 -3.51 -2.98
N LEU A 118 -5.63 -3.20 -3.65
CA LEU A 118 -5.57 -2.14 -4.66
C LEU A 118 -6.18 -2.57 -6.01
N ILE A 119 -6.38 -3.87 -6.22
CA ILE A 119 -6.92 -4.41 -7.48
C ILE A 119 -8.44 -4.19 -7.47
N PRO A 120 -9.01 -3.49 -8.47
CA PRO A 120 -10.46 -3.42 -8.61
C PRO A 120 -11.00 -4.78 -9.08
N TYR A 121 -12.06 -5.27 -8.43
CA TYR A 121 -12.73 -6.54 -8.74
C TYR A 121 -11.77 -7.73 -8.88
N PRO A 122 -11.02 -8.07 -7.80
CA PRO A 122 -10.04 -9.16 -7.85
C PRO A 122 -10.68 -10.54 -8.07
N ASP A 123 -11.93 -10.71 -7.69
CA ASP A 123 -12.78 -11.90 -7.86
C ASP A 123 -13.16 -12.19 -9.32
N HIS A 124 -13.13 -11.18 -10.19
CA HIS A 124 -13.43 -11.32 -11.62
C HIS A 124 -12.21 -11.69 -12.46
N ASN A 125 -11.03 -11.81 -11.84
CA ASN A 125 -9.77 -12.11 -12.50
C ASN A 125 -9.31 -13.53 -12.20
N GLN A 126 -8.55 -14.11 -13.13
CA GLN A 126 -7.83 -15.36 -12.87
C GLN A 126 -6.75 -15.13 -11.80
N SER A 127 -6.60 -16.07 -10.86
CA SER A 127 -5.67 -15.93 -9.74
C SER A 127 -4.22 -15.58 -10.13
N PRO A 128 -3.62 -16.08 -11.23
CA PRO A 128 -2.27 -15.67 -11.61
C PRO A 128 -2.16 -14.19 -12.00
N ARG A 129 -3.23 -13.61 -12.57
CA ARG A 129 -3.26 -12.19 -12.98
C ARG A 129 -3.24 -11.27 -11.77
N ASN A 130 -3.94 -11.64 -10.70
CA ASN A 130 -3.89 -10.91 -9.45
C ASN A 130 -2.48 -10.93 -8.85
N THR A 131 -1.82 -12.09 -8.88
CA THR A 131 -0.42 -12.22 -8.42
C THR A 131 0.54 -11.34 -9.21
N TYR A 132 0.40 -11.29 -10.55
CA TYR A 132 1.20 -10.39 -11.37
C TYR A 132 0.97 -8.93 -11.03
N GLN A 133 -0.30 -8.52 -10.85
CA GLN A 133 -0.62 -7.14 -10.49
C GLN A 133 -0.07 -6.77 -9.10
N CYS A 134 -0.08 -7.69 -8.14
CA CYS A 134 0.53 -7.47 -6.83
C CYS A 134 2.05 -7.25 -6.91
N ALA A 135 2.73 -7.97 -7.81
CA ALA A 135 4.17 -7.78 -8.03
C ALA A 135 4.46 -6.46 -8.77
N MET A 136 3.70 -6.17 -9.83
CA MET A 136 3.86 -4.97 -10.65
C MET A 136 3.43 -3.69 -9.94
N GLY A 137 2.43 -3.75 -9.08
CA GLY A 137 1.93 -2.60 -8.32
C GLY A 137 3.00 -1.97 -7.42
N LYS A 138 3.93 -2.79 -6.90
CA LYS A 138 5.08 -2.32 -6.10
C LYS A 138 6.13 -1.57 -6.93
N GLN A 139 6.08 -1.69 -8.24
CA GLN A 139 7.00 -1.05 -9.19
C GLN A 139 6.38 0.18 -9.86
N ALA A 140 5.09 0.46 -9.59
CA ALA A 140 4.40 1.59 -10.19
C ALA A 140 5.06 2.92 -9.80
N MET A 141 5.24 3.80 -10.78
CA MET A 141 5.75 5.14 -10.55
C MET A 141 4.63 6.06 -10.08
N GLY A 142 4.91 6.90 -9.10
CA GLY A 142 3.92 7.76 -8.49
C GLY A 142 4.53 8.87 -7.65
N THR A 143 3.70 9.45 -6.80
CA THR A 143 4.18 10.30 -5.70
C THR A 143 4.59 9.39 -4.55
N ILE A 144 5.86 9.43 -4.15
CA ILE A 144 6.36 8.52 -3.10
C ILE A 144 6.01 9.05 -1.71
N ALA A 145 6.18 10.34 -1.51
CA ALA A 145 5.92 11.03 -0.24
C ALA A 145 5.71 12.53 -0.47
N LEU A 146 5.10 13.22 0.48
CA LEU A 146 4.92 14.68 0.41
C LEU A 146 6.25 15.43 0.49
N ASN A 147 7.25 14.89 1.22
CA ASN A 147 8.59 15.46 1.36
C ASN A 147 9.59 14.94 0.32
N GLN A 148 9.11 14.35 -0.79
CA GLN A 148 9.96 13.70 -1.80
C GLN A 148 10.97 14.64 -2.49
N GLN A 149 10.80 15.96 -2.43
CA GLN A 149 11.73 16.94 -3.01
C GLN A 149 12.96 17.22 -2.13
N ILE A 150 12.85 17.00 -0.82
CA ILE A 150 13.94 17.22 0.14
C ILE A 150 14.64 15.91 0.54
N ARG A 151 14.22 14.79 -0.06
CA ARG A 151 14.71 13.45 0.25
C ARG A 151 15.99 13.15 -0.53
N PHE A 152 16.91 12.43 0.11
CA PHE A 152 18.23 12.09 -0.46
C PHE A 152 18.36 10.61 -0.81
N ASP A 153 17.35 10.08 -1.52
CA ASP A 153 17.36 8.69 -2.01
C ASP A 153 18.35 8.53 -3.18
N THR A 154 18.93 7.34 -3.32
CA THR A 154 19.92 7.05 -4.38
C THR A 154 19.33 7.21 -5.78
N LEU A 155 18.13 6.67 -5.98
CA LEU A 155 17.35 6.76 -7.20
C LEU A 155 15.89 6.96 -6.82
N GLN A 156 15.26 7.97 -7.38
CA GLN A 156 13.86 8.28 -7.16
C GLN A 156 13.16 8.53 -8.49
N LEU A 157 12.06 7.82 -8.72
CA LEU A 157 11.22 7.94 -9.90
C LEU A 157 9.92 8.65 -9.50
N GLN A 158 9.70 9.84 -10.05
CA GLN A 158 8.53 10.64 -9.73
C GLN A 158 7.69 10.87 -10.99
N MET A 159 6.40 10.55 -10.92
CA MET A 159 5.47 10.90 -11.99
C MET A 159 5.11 12.38 -11.92
N ILE A 160 5.01 13.06 -13.07
CA ILE A 160 4.71 14.51 -13.11
C ILE A 160 3.24 14.77 -12.80
N TYR A 161 2.33 13.99 -13.39
CA TYR A 161 0.88 14.17 -13.24
C TYR A 161 0.19 12.89 -12.77
N PRO A 162 0.44 12.41 -11.54
CA PRO A 162 -0.26 11.25 -11.02
C PRO A 162 -1.74 11.57 -10.83
N GLN A 163 -2.62 10.61 -11.09
CA GLN A 163 -4.07 10.78 -11.00
C GLN A 163 -4.68 9.74 -10.05
N ARG A 164 -5.74 10.16 -9.35
CA ARG A 164 -6.55 9.24 -8.54
C ARG A 164 -7.24 8.23 -9.44
N PRO A 165 -7.23 6.94 -9.10
CA PRO A 165 -7.98 5.94 -9.87
C PRO A 165 -9.47 6.26 -9.84
N LEU A 166 -10.15 6.11 -10.98
CA LEU A 166 -11.59 6.36 -11.11
C LEU A 166 -12.42 5.30 -10.38
N VAL A 167 -12.02 4.03 -10.52
CA VAL A 167 -12.62 2.90 -9.80
C VAL A 167 -11.77 2.62 -8.58
N LYS A 168 -12.38 2.67 -7.40
CA LYS A 168 -11.68 2.49 -6.12
C LYS A 168 -12.24 1.31 -5.35
N SER A 169 -11.37 0.58 -4.66
CA SER A 169 -11.72 -0.36 -3.61
C SER A 169 -11.77 0.37 -2.26
N ARG A 170 -12.52 -0.16 -1.29
CA ARG A 170 -12.53 0.36 0.11
C ARG A 170 -11.11 0.40 0.70
N THR A 171 -10.24 -0.55 0.34
CA THR A 171 -8.84 -0.60 0.77
C THR A 171 -8.01 0.61 0.31
N ILE A 172 -8.30 1.17 -0.87
CA ILE A 172 -7.59 2.37 -1.38
C ILE A 172 -7.84 3.58 -0.48
N GLU A 173 -9.06 3.71 0.03
CA GLU A 173 -9.43 4.81 0.94
C GLU A 173 -8.84 4.62 2.33
N MET A 174 -8.86 3.39 2.85
CA MET A 174 -8.26 3.05 4.14
C MET A 174 -6.75 3.32 4.16
N LEU A 175 -6.07 3.05 3.05
CA LEU A 175 -4.62 3.27 2.91
C LEU A 175 -4.26 4.71 2.48
N HIS A 176 -5.25 5.56 2.22
CA HIS A 176 -5.06 6.89 1.62
C HIS A 176 -4.23 6.88 0.33
N PHE A 177 -4.33 5.81 -0.45
CA PHE A 177 -3.61 5.66 -1.72
C PHE A 177 -4.15 6.63 -2.79
N ASP A 178 -5.33 7.19 -2.57
CA ASP A 178 -5.90 8.28 -3.38
C ASP A 178 -5.22 9.64 -3.14
N GLN A 179 -4.53 9.84 -2.00
CA GLN A 179 -3.76 11.05 -1.74
C GLN A 179 -2.39 11.01 -2.41
N LEU A 180 -1.77 9.84 -2.44
CA LEU A 180 -0.45 9.59 -3.06
C LEU A 180 -0.57 8.51 -4.16
N PRO A 181 -1.28 8.79 -5.27
CA PRO A 181 -1.50 7.78 -6.29
C PRO A 181 -0.22 7.51 -7.11
N ALA A 182 -0.12 6.27 -7.57
CA ALA A 182 0.89 5.81 -8.52
C ALA A 182 0.21 5.35 -9.82
N GLY A 183 0.18 6.23 -10.83
CA GLY A 183 -0.46 5.96 -12.11
C GLY A 183 -1.22 7.14 -12.70
N GLN A 184 -1.78 6.92 -13.90
CA GLN A 184 -2.67 7.84 -14.61
C GLN A 184 -3.84 7.06 -15.20
N ASN A 185 -5.02 7.70 -15.26
CA ASN A 185 -6.17 7.10 -15.94
C ASN A 185 -5.99 7.26 -17.45
N ALA A 186 -5.95 6.15 -18.17
CA ALA A 186 -5.86 6.12 -19.62
C ALA A 186 -7.22 5.73 -20.24
N ILE A 187 -7.56 6.34 -21.37
CA ILE A 187 -8.67 5.86 -22.21
C ILE A 187 -8.10 4.77 -23.10
N VAL A 188 -8.59 3.55 -22.94
CA VAL A 188 -8.13 2.37 -23.67
C VAL A 188 -9.16 2.00 -24.74
N ALA A 189 -8.69 1.74 -25.96
CA ALA A 189 -9.49 1.19 -27.05
C ALA A 189 -8.97 -0.20 -27.40
N ILE A 190 -9.85 -1.20 -27.39
CA ILE A 190 -9.50 -2.60 -27.69
C ILE A 190 -9.94 -2.88 -29.13
N MET A 191 -8.97 -2.89 -30.05
CA MET A 191 -9.17 -3.22 -31.46
C MET A 191 -7.85 -3.59 -32.11
N SER A 192 -7.89 -4.41 -33.15
CA SER A 192 -6.73 -4.65 -34.03
C SER A 192 -6.56 -3.47 -34.99
N PHE A 193 -5.55 -2.63 -34.77
CA PHE A 193 -5.42 -1.37 -35.53
C PHE A 193 -4.38 -1.42 -36.66
N SER A 194 -3.13 -1.80 -36.35
CA SER A 194 -2.00 -1.56 -37.25
C SER A 194 -1.03 -2.73 -37.37
N GLY A 195 -1.27 -3.84 -36.67
CA GLY A 195 -0.37 -5.00 -36.66
C GLY A 195 0.91 -4.79 -35.84
N TYR A 196 1.09 -3.61 -35.23
CA TYR A 196 2.14 -3.33 -34.24
C TYR A 196 1.66 -3.62 -32.80
N ASP A 197 0.39 -3.99 -32.64
CA ASP A 197 -0.31 -4.38 -31.42
C ASP A 197 -0.31 -5.91 -31.18
N VAL A 198 0.71 -6.59 -31.71
CA VAL A 198 0.88 -8.05 -31.61
C VAL A 198 1.69 -8.41 -30.36
N GLU A 199 1.43 -9.57 -29.75
CA GLU A 199 2.19 -10.12 -28.61
C GLU A 199 2.36 -9.12 -27.45
N ASP A 200 1.23 -8.69 -26.86
CA ASP A 200 1.14 -7.79 -25.70
C ASP A 200 1.70 -6.36 -25.92
N ALA A 201 1.99 -5.99 -27.17
CA ALA A 201 2.39 -4.63 -27.51
C ALA A 201 1.24 -3.62 -27.39
N LEU A 202 1.55 -2.42 -26.90
CA LEU A 202 0.60 -1.32 -26.72
C LEU A 202 0.94 -0.16 -27.67
N ILE A 203 -0.06 0.35 -28.39
CA ILE A 203 0.07 1.56 -29.21
C ILE A 203 -0.40 2.76 -28.39
N VAL A 204 0.46 3.78 -28.26
CA VAL A 204 0.18 5.00 -27.49
C VAL A 204 0.01 6.20 -28.41
N ASN A 205 -0.97 7.06 -28.11
CA ASN A 205 -1.19 8.30 -28.86
C ASN A 205 -0.03 9.29 -28.64
N LYS A 206 0.71 9.59 -29.71
CA LYS A 206 1.81 10.57 -29.70
C LYS A 206 1.37 11.94 -29.18
N ALA A 207 0.20 12.41 -29.58
CA ALA A 207 -0.29 13.72 -29.16
C ALA A 207 -0.61 13.76 -27.65
N SER A 208 -0.94 12.63 -27.03
CA SER A 208 -1.11 12.54 -25.56
C SER A 208 0.24 12.56 -24.84
N LEU A 209 1.25 11.87 -25.39
CA LEU A 209 2.61 11.85 -24.86
C LEU A 209 3.26 13.25 -24.87
N ASP A 210 3.08 13.99 -25.98
CA ASP A 210 3.60 15.36 -26.12
C ASP A 210 2.99 16.30 -25.06
N ARG A 211 1.74 16.04 -24.66
CA ARG A 211 1.03 16.77 -23.59
C ARG A 211 1.36 16.30 -22.17
N GLY A 212 2.21 15.29 -22.00
CA GLY A 212 2.69 14.86 -20.68
C GLY A 212 2.04 13.59 -20.12
N PHE A 213 1.31 12.82 -20.93
CA PHE A 213 0.87 11.47 -20.53
C PHE A 213 2.09 10.59 -20.19
N ALA A 214 2.00 9.87 -19.07
CA ALA A 214 3.02 8.96 -18.53
C ALA A 214 4.44 9.55 -18.38
N ARG A 215 4.57 10.88 -18.29
CA ARG A 215 5.89 11.53 -18.11
C ARG A 215 6.36 11.40 -16.66
N ALA A 216 7.61 10.96 -16.49
CA ALA A 216 8.26 10.80 -15.20
C ALA A 216 9.63 11.51 -15.16
N CYS A 217 10.03 11.96 -13.98
CA CYS A 217 11.33 12.53 -13.68
C CYS A 217 12.16 11.50 -12.90
N VAL A 218 13.44 11.37 -13.27
CA VAL A 218 14.40 10.49 -12.62
C VAL A 218 15.39 11.35 -11.84
N TYR A 219 15.35 11.24 -10.51
CA TYR A 219 16.31 11.88 -9.62
C TYR A 219 17.37 10.85 -9.24
N ARG A 220 18.64 11.19 -9.48
CA ARG A 220 19.78 10.37 -9.09
C ARG A 220 20.69 11.17 -8.19
N ARG A 221 20.94 10.65 -6.99
CA ARG A 221 21.90 11.25 -6.07
C ARG A 221 23.29 10.68 -6.34
N ALA A 222 24.27 11.58 -6.46
CA ALA A 222 25.67 11.25 -6.35
C ALA A 222 26.22 11.86 -5.05
N GLY A 223 26.84 11.05 -4.21
CA GLY A 223 27.52 11.49 -3.00
C GLY A 223 29.02 11.23 -3.11
N ALA A 224 29.83 12.15 -2.63
CA ALA A 224 31.27 11.97 -2.45
C ALA A 224 31.60 12.10 -0.97
N HIS A 225 32.39 11.17 -0.44
CA HIS A 225 32.90 11.23 0.93
C HIS A 225 34.34 11.73 0.88
N LEU A 226 34.61 12.86 1.53
CA LEU A 226 35.97 13.34 1.74
C LEU A 226 36.54 12.64 2.97
N LYS A 227 37.67 11.96 2.83
CA LYS A 227 38.33 11.27 3.94
C LYS A 227 39.51 12.08 4.44
N MET A 228 39.74 12.00 5.75
CA MET A 228 41.01 12.34 6.36
C MET A 228 41.81 11.06 6.51
N HIS A 229 42.97 11.00 5.87
CA HIS A 229 43.88 9.86 5.92
C HIS A 229 44.71 9.93 7.20
N GLU A 230 45.16 8.77 7.69
CA GLU A 230 45.94 8.64 8.93
C GLU A 230 47.28 9.43 8.87
N SER A 231 47.77 9.70 7.67
CA SER A 231 48.95 10.52 7.40
C SER A 231 48.73 12.03 7.60
N GLY A 232 47.55 12.46 8.05
CA GLY A 232 47.18 13.88 8.18
C GLY A 232 46.82 14.56 6.86
N VAL A 233 46.77 13.80 5.76
CA VAL A 233 46.32 14.26 4.44
C VAL A 233 44.81 14.21 4.38
N TYR A 234 44.16 15.20 3.76
CA TYR A 234 42.71 15.21 3.60
C TYR A 234 42.29 15.47 2.16
N ASP A 235 41.21 14.81 1.76
CA ASP A 235 40.62 15.00 0.44
C ASP A 235 39.95 16.38 0.37
N ARG A 236 40.16 17.11 -0.74
CA ARG A 236 39.43 18.35 -1.03
C ARG A 236 38.66 18.24 -2.32
N LEU A 237 37.41 18.73 -2.31
CA LEU A 237 36.62 18.89 -3.51
C LEU A 237 37.06 20.17 -4.23
N MET A 238 37.70 20.04 -5.39
CA MET A 238 38.13 21.16 -6.23
C MET A 238 37.63 20.96 -7.66
N GLY A 239 37.45 22.06 -8.40
CA GLY A 239 37.18 22.00 -9.84
C GLY A 239 38.35 21.38 -10.61
N PRO A 240 38.14 20.92 -11.86
CA PRO A 240 39.22 20.38 -12.68
C PRO A 240 40.31 21.44 -12.89
N VAL A 241 41.58 21.04 -12.73
CA VAL A 241 42.71 21.92 -13.00
C VAL A 241 42.82 22.07 -14.52
N ILE A 242 42.62 23.28 -15.01
CA ILE A 242 42.79 23.61 -16.43
C ILE A 242 44.29 23.76 -16.68
N ASP A 243 44.94 22.70 -17.12
CA ASP A 243 46.30 22.80 -17.62
C ASP A 243 46.25 23.46 -19.01
N ARG A 244 46.92 24.61 -19.18
CA ARG A 244 46.81 25.46 -20.40
C ARG A 244 47.30 24.77 -21.69
N GLY A 245 47.80 23.53 -21.62
CA GLY A 245 48.33 22.78 -22.76
C GLY A 245 47.53 21.56 -23.23
N LYS A 246 46.58 21.01 -22.45
CA LYS A 246 45.82 19.80 -22.85
C LYS A 246 44.40 19.80 -22.28
N PHE A 247 43.41 19.99 -23.16
CA PHE A 247 41.99 19.87 -22.83
C PHE A 247 41.61 18.41 -22.57
N ASN A 248 41.75 17.94 -21.34
CA ASN A 248 41.04 16.75 -20.86
C ASN A 248 40.28 17.15 -19.59
N LEU A 249 38.96 17.38 -19.74
CA LEU A 249 38.07 17.75 -18.66
C LEU A 249 37.70 16.51 -17.83
N PHE A 250 38.44 16.24 -16.76
CA PHE A 250 38.00 15.33 -15.70
C PHE A 250 38.21 16.01 -14.34
N ALA A 251 37.17 16.00 -13.50
CA ALA A 251 37.27 16.45 -12.12
C ALA A 251 38.13 15.43 -11.34
N CYS A 252 39.32 15.84 -10.91
CA CYS A 252 40.21 15.03 -10.08
C CYS A 252 40.09 15.46 -8.61
N VAL A 253 39.99 14.48 -7.71
CA VAL A 253 40.20 14.67 -6.27
C VAL A 253 41.70 14.85 -6.05
N PHE A 254 42.12 15.99 -5.51
CA PHE A 254 43.52 16.25 -5.20
C PHE A 254 43.78 16.01 -3.71
N ASN A 255 44.85 15.27 -3.42
CA ASN A 255 45.43 15.20 -2.08
C ASN A 255 46.28 16.45 -1.84
N SER A 256 45.90 17.24 -0.85
CA SER A 256 46.66 18.43 -0.45
C SER A 256 47.32 18.18 0.90
N THR A 257 48.65 18.28 0.94
CA THR A 257 49.43 18.39 2.17
C THR A 257 49.66 19.88 2.46
N HIS A 258 49.29 20.35 3.66
CA HIS A 258 49.71 21.66 4.12
C HIS A 258 51.20 21.59 4.52
N HIS A 259 52.04 22.39 3.87
CA HIS A 259 53.25 22.90 4.49
C HIS A 259 52.95 24.35 4.87
N ASN A 260 53.18 24.66 6.15
CA ASN A 260 52.99 25.98 6.76
C ASN A 260 53.74 27.08 6.00
#